data_AF-A0A364NS43-F1
#
_entry.id   AF-A0A364NS43-F1
#
_cell.length_a   1.000
_cell.length_b   1.000
_cell.length_c   1.000
_cell.angle_alpha   90.00
_cell.angle_beta   90.00
_cell.angle_gamma   90.00
#
_symmetry.space_group_name_H-M   'P 1'
#
loop_
_entity.id
_entity.type
_entity.pdbx_description
1 polymer ?
#
loop_
_entity_poly.entity_id
_entity_poly.type
_entity_poly.pdbx_seq_one_letter_code
_entity_poly.pdbx_strand_id
1 'polypeptide(L)'
;MHLVFPFPEFRPHQRYMIEMVYKGVSSGRTLLLEVPTGIGKTLGVAYTALMAMPRNKIDRLFMLTARTTGRQLILDSLAKLKPASDSDERITLCVRASGKRESL
;
A
#
# COMPACT_ATOMS: atom_id res chain seq x y z
N MET A 1 13.68 0.86 -5.05
CA MET A 1 12.32 1.47 -5.05
C MET A 1 12.29 2.62 -4.05
N HIS A 2 12.20 3.87 -4.52
CA HIS A 2 12.19 5.06 -3.65
C HIS A 2 10.86 5.80 -3.83
N LEU A 3 9.98 5.68 -2.83
CA LEU A 3 8.61 6.19 -2.86
C LEU A 3 8.41 7.16 -1.70
N VAL A 4 7.74 8.28 -1.96
CA VAL A 4 7.49 9.31 -0.96
C VAL A 4 6.08 9.16 -0.42
N PHE A 5 5.94 9.15 0.90
CA PHE A 5 4.63 9.20 1.54
C PHE A 5 4.00 10.58 1.27
N PRO A 6 2.75 10.66 0.79
CA PRO A 6 2.19 11.90 0.27
C PRO A 6 1.74 12.90 1.36
N PHE A 7 1.85 12.52 2.64
CA PHE A 7 1.57 13.40 3.77
C PHE A 7 2.87 13.71 4.52
N PRO A 8 2.97 14.90 5.14
CA PRO A 8 4.22 15.35 5.77
C PRO A 8 4.68 14.42 6.90
N GLU A 9 3.74 13.85 7.66
CA GLU A 9 4.05 12.93 8.75
C GLU A 9 3.01 11.81 8.86
N PHE A 10 3.47 10.68 9.39
CA PHE A 10 2.57 9.64 9.85
C PHE A 10 1.91 10.08 11.16
N ARG A 11 0.59 9.94 11.23
CA ARG A 11 -0.14 10.19 12.49
C ARG A 11 0.37 9.20 13.56
N PRO A 12 0.42 9.56 14.85
CA PRO A 12 0.99 8.70 15.89
C PRO A 12 0.46 7.25 15.88
N HIS A 13 -0.84 7.08 15.69
CA HIS A 13 -1.52 5.79 15.63
C HIS A 13 -1.21 4.97 14.36
N GLN A 14 -0.66 5.57 13.30
CA GLN A 14 -0.24 4.87 12.09
C GLN A 14 1.12 4.18 12.27
N ARG A 15 1.98 4.69 13.18
CA ARG A 15 3.36 4.19 13.32
C ARG A 15 3.40 2.71 13.68
N TYR A 16 2.58 2.31 14.64
CA TYR A 16 2.45 0.89 15.03
C TYR A 16 1.99 0.01 13.86
N MET A 17 0.96 0.43 13.12
CA MET A 17 0.47 -0.27 11.93
C MET A 17 1.57 -0.41 10.88
N ILE A 18 2.29 0.67 10.58
CA ILE A 18 3.37 0.69 9.57
C ILE A 18 4.49 -0.26 9.99
N GLU A 19 4.91 -0.20 11.25
CA GLU A 19 5.95 -1.09 11.75
C GLU A 19 5.54 -2.57 11.64
N MET A 20 4.32 -2.91 12.05
CA MET A 20 3.82 -4.28 11.97
C MET A 20 3.70 -4.75 10.52
N VAL A 21 3.16 -3.94 9.62
CA VAL A 21 3.05 -4.27 8.19
C VAL A 21 4.43 -4.45 7.56
N TYR A 22 5.37 -3.53 7.80
CA TYR A 22 6.72 -3.62 7.27
C TYR A 22 7.41 -4.90 7.74
N LYS A 23 7.35 -5.22 9.04
CA LYS A 23 7.91 -6.45 9.60
C LYS A 23 7.22 -7.70 9.05
N GLY A 24 5.90 -7.69 8.94
CA GLY A 24 5.13 -8.82 8.40
C GLY A 24 5.54 -9.14 6.96
N VAL A 25 5.50 -8.13 6.08
CA VAL A 25 5.90 -8.28 4.68
C VAL A 25 7.37 -8.66 4.56
N SER A 26 8.27 -8.00 5.30
CA SER A 26 9.72 -8.27 5.27
C SER A 26 10.12 -9.62 5.85
N SER A 27 9.33 -10.19 6.76
CA SER A 27 9.57 -11.52 7.32
C SER A 27 8.82 -12.65 6.60
N GLY A 28 8.01 -12.31 5.59
CA GLY A 28 7.19 -13.29 4.87
C GLY A 28 6.11 -13.93 5.74
N ARG A 29 5.66 -13.24 6.80
CA ARG A 29 4.67 -13.75 7.76
C ARG A 29 3.28 -13.19 7.48
N THR A 30 2.27 -13.98 7.80
CA THR A 30 0.88 -13.53 7.80
C THR A 30 0.63 -12.61 8.99
N LEU A 31 0.01 -11.46 8.72
CA LEU A 31 -0.36 -10.47 9.74
C LEU A 31 -1.87 -10.24 9.69
N LEU A 32 -2.50 -10.34 10.86
CA LEU A 32 -3.85 -9.82 11.10
C LEU A 32 -3.73 -8.58 11.98
N LEU A 33 -4.33 -7.49 11.56
CA LEU A 33 -4.22 -6.20 12.25
C LEU A 33 -5.58 -5.51 12.30
N GLU A 34 -5.98 -5.10 13.49
CA GLU A 34 -7.09 -4.18 13.70
C GLU A 34 -6.56 -2.77 13.95
N VAL A 35 -7.20 -1.77 13.35
CA VAL A 35 -6.81 -0.36 13.46
C VAL A 35 -8.11 0.47 13.58
N PRO A 36 -8.14 1.66 14.16
CA PRO A 36 -9.34 2.50 14.13
C PRO A 36 -9.63 3.02 12.71
N THR A 37 -10.91 3.18 12.36
CA THR A 37 -11.34 3.79 11.08
C THR A 37 -11.00 5.29 11.05
N GLY A 38 -10.90 5.88 9.85
CA GLY A 38 -10.60 7.33 9.69
C GLY A 38 -9.11 7.72 9.77
N ILE A 39 -8.22 6.79 10.13
CA ILE A 39 -6.77 7.07 10.27
C ILE A 39 -6.03 7.00 8.93
N GLY A 40 -6.62 6.52 7.83
CA GLY A 40 -5.93 6.39 6.55
C GLY A 40 -5.14 5.08 6.38
N LYS A 41 -5.65 3.99 6.98
CA LYS A 41 -5.07 2.64 6.91
C LYS A 41 -4.70 2.20 5.51
N THR A 42 -5.59 2.43 4.54
CA THR A 42 -5.44 1.91 3.17
C THR A 42 -4.14 2.40 2.54
N LEU A 43 -3.90 3.71 2.57
CA LEU A 43 -2.69 4.30 2.03
C LEU A 43 -1.45 3.88 2.84
N GLY A 44 -1.54 3.91 4.17
CA GLY A 44 -0.41 3.53 5.03
C GLY A 44 0.03 2.09 4.81
N VAL A 45 -0.91 1.14 4.72
CA VAL A 45 -0.65 -0.27 4.44
C VAL A 45 -0.09 -0.45 3.02
N ALA A 46 -0.72 0.16 2.01
CA ALA A 46 -0.28 0.03 0.62
C ALA A 46 1.14 0.57 0.42
N TYR A 47 1.41 1.78 0.89
CA TYR A 47 2.74 2.39 0.84
C TYR A 47 3.79 1.51 1.54
N THR A 48 3.50 1.08 2.76
CA THR A 48 4.44 0.28 3.55
C THR A 48 4.72 -1.07 2.91
N ALA A 49 3.70 -1.73 2.38
CA ALA A 49 3.86 -2.99 1.66
C ALA A 49 4.75 -2.81 0.42
N LEU A 50 4.51 -1.76 -0.38
CA LEU A 50 5.36 -1.42 -1.54
C LEU A 50 6.82 -1.19 -1.13
N MET A 51 7.07 -0.49 -0.02
CA MET A 51 8.43 -0.25 0.49
C MET A 51 9.12 -1.53 1.01
N ALA A 52 8.35 -2.52 1.46
CA ALA A 52 8.89 -3.80 1.95
C ALA A 52 9.12 -4.84 0.83
N MET A 53 8.46 -4.70 -0.32
CA MET A 53 8.56 -5.64 -1.46
C MET A 53 9.99 -5.94 -1.92
N PRO A 54 10.91 -4.94 -2.05
CA PRO A 54 12.28 -5.21 -2.49
C PRO A 54 13.05 -6.16 -1.58
N ARG A 55 12.72 -6.19 -0.27
CA ARG A 55 13.43 -6.99 0.73
C ARG A 55 13.21 -8.49 0.55
N ASN A 56 12.05 -8.87 0.00
CA ASN A 56 11.65 -10.26 -0.21
C ASN A 56 11.46 -10.62 -1.69
N LYS A 57 12.00 -9.82 -2.62
CA LYS A 57 11.86 -10.03 -4.07
C LYS A 57 10.40 -10.25 -4.50
N ILE A 58 9.50 -9.45 -3.92
CA ILE A 58 8.07 -9.52 -4.22
C ILE A 58 7.81 -8.65 -5.44
N ASP A 59 7.27 -9.24 -6.50
CA ASP A 59 7.00 -8.52 -7.75
C ASP A 59 5.55 -8.01 -7.86
N ARG A 60 4.65 -8.50 -7.01
CA ARG A 60 3.22 -8.16 -7.06
C ARG A 60 2.61 -7.97 -5.68
N LEU A 61 1.79 -6.93 -5.55
CA LEU A 61 0.96 -6.66 -4.39
C LEU A 61 -0.51 -6.80 -4.76
N PHE A 62 -1.23 -7.66 -4.04
CA PHE A 62 -2.68 -7.80 -4.18
C PHE A 62 -3.39 -7.14 -2.99
N MET A 63 -4.31 -6.22 -3.28
CA MET A 63 -5.17 -5.61 -2.27
C MET A 63 -6.61 -6.05 -2.49
N LEU A 64 -7.19 -6.71 -1.49
CA LEU A 64 -8.55 -7.24 -1.54
C LEU A 64 -9.46 -6.38 -0.66
N THR A 65 -10.66 -6.11 -1.15
CA THR A 65 -11.67 -5.34 -0.43
C THR A 65 -13.05 -5.95 -0.68
N ALA A 66 -13.92 -5.88 0.32
CA ALA A 66 -15.23 -6.48 0.26
C ALA A 66 -16.19 -5.77 -0.72
N ARG A 67 -15.96 -4.49 -1.03
CA ARG A 67 -16.86 -3.67 -1.86
C ARG A 67 -16.11 -2.87 -2.91
N THR A 68 -16.78 -2.57 -4.03
CA THR A 68 -16.25 -1.75 -5.13
C THR A 68 -15.84 -0.35 -4.68
N THR A 69 -16.51 0.24 -3.68
CA THR A 69 -16.12 1.54 -3.11
C THR A 69 -14.71 1.53 -2.51
N GLY A 70 -14.32 0.42 -1.87
CA GLY A 70 -12.97 0.25 -1.34
C GLY A 70 -11.92 0.15 -2.44
N ARG A 71 -12.28 -0.38 -3.62
CA ARG A 71 -11.38 -0.46 -4.78
C ARG A 71 -11.02 0.94 -5.27
N GLN A 72 -12.02 1.83 -5.44
CA GLN A 72 -11.76 3.19 -5.89
C GLN A 72 -10.86 3.93 -4.88
N LEU A 73 -11.13 3.77 -3.58
CA LEU A 73 -10.31 4.37 -2.52
C LEU A 73 -8.85 3.90 -2.57
N ILE A 74 -8.59 2.62 -2.85
CA ILE A 74 -7.23 2.09 -3.05
C ILE A 74 -6.57 2.76 -4.25
N LEU A 75 -7.27 2.84 -5.39
CA LEU A 75 -6.74 3.45 -6.61
C LEU A 75 -6.40 4.94 -6.41
N ASP A 76 -7.31 5.69 -5.80
CA ASP A 76 -7.11 7.10 -5.48
C ASP A 76 -5.95 7.30 -4.49
N SER A 77 -5.74 6.34 -3.58
CA SER A 77 -4.62 6.37 -2.63
C SER A 77 -3.29 6.11 -3.35
N LEU A 78 -3.23 5.10 -4.23
CA LEU A 78 -2.04 4.78 -5.01
C LEU A 78 -1.66 5.90 -5.98
N ALA A 79 -2.65 6.58 -6.57
CA ALA A 79 -2.41 7.72 -7.46
C ALA A 79 -1.77 8.93 -6.76
N LYS A 80 -1.88 9.03 -5.43
CA LYS A 80 -1.23 10.08 -4.62
C LYS A 80 0.24 9.80 -4.36
N LEU A 81 0.69 8.55 -4.54
CA LEU A 81 2.07 8.18 -4.30
C LEU A 81 2.96 8.77 -5.40
N LYS A 82 4.03 9.46 -4.99
CA LYS A 82 4.99 10.08 -5.90
C LYS A 82 6.32 9.35 -5.83
N PRO A 83 7.03 9.20 -6.97
CA PRO A 83 8.42 8.79 -6.94
C PRO A 83 9.24 9.83 -6.18
N ALA A 84 10.27 9.38 -5.45
CA ALA A 84 11.28 10.32 -4.97
C ALA A 84 12.01 10.93 -6.17
N SER A 85 12.31 12.22 -6.09
CA SER A 85 12.73 13.04 -7.23
C SER A 85 14.12 12.74 -7.83
N ASP A 86 14.83 11.71 -7.35
CA ASP A 86 16.29 11.62 -7.59
C ASP A 86 16.88 10.19 -7.66
N SER A 87 16.11 9.20 -8.09
CA SER A 87 16.66 7.84 -8.26
C SER A 87 16.68 7.44 -9.73
N ASP A 88 17.89 7.23 -10.29
CA ASP A 88 18.14 6.62 -11.60
C ASP A 88 17.45 5.25 -11.76
N GLU A 89 17.21 4.56 -10.65
CA GLU A 89 16.50 3.28 -10.61
C GLU A 89 14.97 3.48 -10.61
N ARG A 90 14.42 3.74 -11.80
CA ARG A 90 12.97 3.86 -12.02
C ARG A 90 12.29 2.49 -12.05
N ILE A 91 11.45 2.22 -11.06
CA ILE A 91 10.56 1.06 -11.07
C ILE A 91 9.16 1.51 -11.47
N THR A 92 8.62 0.95 -12.55
CA THR A 92 7.25 1.23 -13.00
C THR A 92 6.25 0.43 -12.18
N LEU A 93 5.40 1.13 -11.41
CA LEU A 93 4.28 0.52 -10.70
C LEU A 93 3.05 0.46 -11.62
N CYS A 94 2.76 -0.72 -12.17
CA CYS A 94 1.54 -0.95 -12.93
C CYS A 94 0.37 -1.30 -12.00
N VAL A 95 -0.58 -0.38 -11.86
CA VAL A 95 -1.79 -0.61 -11.07
C VAL A 95 -2.88 -1.15 -12.00
N ARG A 96 -3.40 -2.33 -11.69
CA ARG A 96 -4.56 -2.91 -12.36
C ARG A 96 -5.65 -3.19 -11.34
N ALA A 97 -6.88 -2.89 -11.72
CA ALA A 97 -8.03 -3.19 -10.90
C ALA A 97 -8.99 -4.11 -11.65
N SER A 98 -9.25 -5.26 -11.05
CA SER A 98 -10.19 -6.25 -11.55
C SER A 98 -11.42 -6.27 -10.65
N GLY A 99 -12.59 -6.52 -11.24
CA GLY A 99 -13.87 -6.68 -10.55
C GLY A 99 -14.70 -7.72 -11.30
N LYS A 100 -15.75 -8.24 -10.68
CA LYS A 100 -16.73 -9.07 -11.41
C LYS A 100 -17.15 -8.30 -12.66
N ARG A 101 -17.02 -8.91 -13.85
CA ARG A 101 -17.73 -8.40 -15.03
C ARG A 101 -19.20 -8.41 -14.65
N GLU A 102 -19.84 -7.26 -14.64
CA GLU A 102 -21.30 -7.21 -14.71
C GLU A 102 -21.64 -7.77 -16.09
N SER A 103 -21.96 -9.06 -16.13
CA SER A 103 -22.63 -9.67 -17.26
C SER A 103 -24.02 -9.04 -17.32
N LEU A 104 -24.22 -8.17 -18.31
CA LEU A 104 -25.54 -7.83 -18.82
C LEU A 104 -26.28 -9.11 -19.24
#